data_AF-A0A1H0WIA9-F1
#
_entry.id   AF-A0A1H0WIA9-F1
#
_cell.length_a   1.000
_cell.length_b   1.000
_cell.length_c   1.000
_cell.angle_alpha   90.00
_cell.angle_beta   90.00
_cell.angle_gamma   90.00
#
_symmetry.space_group_name_H-M   'P 1'
#
loop_
_entity.id
_entity.type
_entity.pdbx_description
1 polymer ?
#
loop_
_entity_poly.entity_id
_entity_poly.type
_entity_poly.pdbx_seq_one_letter_code
_entity_poly.pdbx_strand_id
1 'polypeptide(L)' 'MKIYVLEKGLTMVGKPWEIRQKLKEYSKEFDTVEEWLNANQALSTKNSTKKVIWLDSKSSK' A
#
# COMPACT_ATOMS: atom_id res chain seq x y z
N MET A 1 1.02 -7.60 -7.20
CA MET A 1 0.57 -6.19 -7.18
C MET A 1 1.59 -5.29 -6.45
N LYS A 2 1.77 -4.05 -6.92
CA LYS A 2 2.63 -3.01 -6.35
C LYS A 2 1.77 -1.84 -5.86
N ILE A 3 2.15 -1.20 -4.75
CA ILE A 3 1.46 -0.02 -4.21
C ILE A 3 2.47 1.12 -4.10
N TYR A 4 2.18 2.24 -4.76
CA TYR A 4 2.95 3.47 -4.71
C TYR A 4 2.21 4.47 -3.84
N VAL A 5 2.82 4.86 -2.73
CA VAL A 5 2.29 5.89 -1.85
C VAL A 5 2.83 7.25 -2.32
N LEU A 6 1.91 8.17 -2.62
CA LEU A 6 2.17 9.55 -3.01
C LEU A 6 1.77 10.46 -1.85
N GLU A 7 2.15 11.74 -1.90
CA GLU A 7 1.87 12.70 -0.82
C GLU A 7 0.36 12.87 -0.54
N LYS A 8 -0.49 12.74 -1.56
CA LYS A 8 -1.95 12.96 -1.46
C LYS A 8 -2.79 11.76 -1.89
N GLY A 9 -2.19 10.58 -2.00
CA GLY A 9 -2.92 9.42 -2.52
C GLY A 9 -2.06 8.18 -2.68
N LEU A 10 -2.66 7.14 -3.26
CA LEU A 10 -1.99 5.87 -3.54
C LEU A 10 -2.32 5.38 -4.94
N THR A 11 -1.37 4.69 -5.55
CA THR A 11 -1.53 4.05 -6.85
C THR A 11 -1.23 2.57 -6.71
N MET A 12 -2.20 1.71 -7.05
CA MET A 12 -2.05 0.26 -7.04
C MET A 12 -1.92 -0.26 -8.48
N VAL A 13 -0.85 -1.01 -8.76
CA VAL A 13 -0.59 -1.60 -10.08
C VAL A 13 -0.56 -3.11 -9.95
N GLY A 14 -1.43 -3.81 -10.67
CA GLY A 14 -1.51 -5.27 -10.61
C GLY A 14 -2.76 -5.84 -11.29
N LYS A 15 -3.03 -7.13 -11.04
CA LYS A 15 -4.24 -7.76 -11.56
C LYS A 15 -5.47 -7.17 -10.86
N PRO A 16 -6.60 -6.96 -11.56
CA PRO A 16 -7.79 -6.34 -10.97
C PRO A 16 -8.31 -7.05 -9.72
N TRP A 17 -8.24 -8.38 -9.68
CA TRP A 17 -8.70 -9.15 -8.53
C TRP A 17 -7.78 -9.01 -7.30
N GLU A 18 -6.45 -8.90 -7.50
CA GLU A 18 -5.48 -8.65 -6.42
C GLU A 18 -5.75 -7.29 -5.77
N ILE A 19 -6.04 -6.28 -6.60
CA ILE A 19 -6.38 -4.93 -6.14
C ILE A 19 -7.67 -4.96 -5.32
N ARG A 20 -8.73 -5.63 -5.82
CA ARG A 20 -10.00 -5.77 -5.10
C ARG A 20 -9.85 -6.48 -3.75
N GLN A 21 -9.07 -7.55 -3.70
CA GLN A 21 -8.81 -8.26 -2.44
C GLN A 21 -8.09 -7.36 -1.45
N LYS A 22 -7.05 -6.65 -1.90
CA LYS A 22 -6.27 -5.81 -1.01
C LYS A 22 -7.03 -4.59 -0.49
N LEU A 23 -7.90 -3.99 -1.32
CA LEU A 23 -8.83 -2.95 -0.86
C LEU A 23 -9.79 -3.47 0.21
N LYS A 24 -10.28 -4.71 0.07
CA LYS A 24 -11.18 -5.33 1.06
C LYS A 24 -10.47 -5.65 2.39
N GLU A 25 -9.19 -6.00 2.34
CA GLU A 25 -8.37 -6.16 3.56
C GLU A 25 -8.21 -4.81 4.26
N TYR A 26 -7.75 -3.78 3.55
CA TYR A 26 -7.49 -2.47 4.16
C TYR A 26 -8.74 -1.74 4.61
N SER A 27 -9.88 -1.96 3.96
CA SER A 27 -11.18 -1.42 4.41
C SER A 27 -11.60 -1.95 5.79
N LYS A 28 -10.99 -3.01 6.31
CA LYS A 28 -11.23 -3.48 7.69
C LYS A 28 -10.27 -2.85 8.70
N GLU A 29 -9.12 -2.37 8.24
CA GLU A 29 -8.05 -1.83 9.08
C GLU A 29 -8.12 -0.29 9.15
N PHE A 30 -8.64 0.36 8.10
CA PHE A 30 -8.71 1.80 7.96
C PHE A 30 -10.08 2.22 7.43
N ASP A 31 -10.67 3.24 8.05
CA ASP A 31 -11.95 3.80 7.60
C ASP A 31 -11.75 4.80 6.46
N THR A 32 -10.60 5.49 6.47
CA THR A 32 -10.27 6.48 5.44
C THR A 32 -8.95 6.18 4.74
N VAL A 33 -8.84 6.69 3.51
CA VAL A 33 -7.59 6.63 2.75
C VAL A 33 -6.48 7.45 3.44
N GLU A 34 -6.84 8.55 4.11
CA GLU A 34 -5.88 9.37 4.86
C GLU A 34 -5.25 8.60 6.03
N GLU A 35 -6.05 7.85 6.79
CA GLU A 35 -5.53 6.96 7.85
C GLU A 35 -4.59 5.90 7.28
N TRP A 36 -4.95 5.31 6.15
CA TRP A 36 -4.10 4.34 5.48
C TRP A 36 -2.77 4.96 5.00
N LEU A 37 -2.80 6.20 4.48
CA LEU A 37 -1.59 6.93 4.09
C LEU A 37 -0.71 7.24 5.31
N ASN A 38 -1.31 7.70 6.41
CA ASN A 38 -0.61 8.04 7.65
C ASN A 38 0.07 6.81 8.27
N ALA A 39 -0.61 5.67 8.29
CA ALA A 39 -0.05 4.41 8.77
C ALA A 39 1.18 3.96 7.95
N ASN A 40 1.14 4.16 6.62
CA ASN A 40 2.27 3.84 5.75
C ASN A 40 3.41 4.88 5.84
N GLN A 41 3.11 6.16 6.07
CA GLN A 41 4.13 7.19 6.28
C GLN A 41 4.91 6.97 7.58
N ALA A 42 4.25 6.49 8.64
CA ALA A 42 4.90 6.13 9.91
C ALA A 42 5.92 4.98 9.77
N LEU A 43 5.74 4.09 8.79
CA LEU A 43 6.73 3.06 8.44
C LEU A 43 7.90 3.60 7.59
N SER A 44 7.71 4.77 6.97
CA SER A 44 8.68 5.44 6.09
C SER A 44 9.61 6.41 6.84
N THR A 45 9.22 6.93 8.01
CA THR A 45 10.03 7.88 8.82
C THR A 45 11.36 7.32 9.33
N LYS A 46 11.64 6.03 9.09
CA LYS A 46 13.01 5.48 9.11
C LYS A 46 13.59 5.50 7.68
N ASN A 47 14.34 6.56 7.38
CA ASN A 47 15.06 6.86 6.14
C ASN A 47 14.28 7.71 5.13
N SER A 48 14.37 9.03 5.33
CA SER A 48 14.29 10.04 4.28
C SER A 48 15.18 9.65 3.10
N THR A 49 14.56 9.24 2.00
CA THR A 49 14.90 9.49 0.57
C THR A 49 14.00 8.56 -0.25
N LYS A 50 13.10 9.13 -1.07
CA LYS A 50 12.10 8.46 -1.96
C LYS A 50 12.17 6.91 -2.00
N LYS A 51 11.32 6.26 -1.22
CA LYS A 51 11.34 4.79 -0.99
C LYS A 51 10.26 4.11 -1.85
N VAL A 52 10.66 3.35 -2.87
CA VAL A 52 9.78 2.41 -3.57
C VAL A 52 9.66 1.15 -2.70
N ILE A 53 8.48 0.90 -2.13
CA ILE A 53 8.24 -0.28 -1.30
C ILE A 53 7.90 -1.46 -2.23
N TRP A 54 8.79 -2.46 -2.29
CA TRP A 54 8.53 -3.72 -2.98
C TRP A 54 7.75 -4.65 -2.05
N LEU A 55 6.50 -4.96 -2.41
CA LEU A 55 5.79 -6.09 -1.81
C LEU A 55 5.94 -7.29 -2.76
N ASP A 56 6.94 -8.13 -2.50
CA ASP A 56 7.06 -9.42 -3.18
C ASP A 56 5.98 -10.36 -2.64
N SER A 57 4.93 -10.55 -3.42
CA SER A 57 4.07 -11.73 -3.30
C SER A 57 4.89 -12.93 -3.77
N LYS A 58 5.64 -13.55 -2.84
CA LYS A 58 6.20 -14.87 -3.10
C LYS A 58 5.05 -15.88 -3.22
N SER A 59 4.84 -16.25 -4.48
CA SER A 59 4.21 -17.49 -4.95
C SER A 59 4.48 -18.64 -3.99
N SER A 60 3.43 -19.12 -3.32
CA SER A 60 3.40 -20.45 -2.72
C SER A 60 3.18 -21.46 -3.86
N LYS A 61 4.22 -22.23 -4.16
CA LYS A 61 4.17 -23.59 -4.68
C LYS A 61 5.17 -24.40 -3.91
#